data_AF-A0A821YC81-F1
#
_entry.id   AF-A0A821YC81-F1
#
_cell.length_a   1.000
_cell.length_b   1.000
_cell.length_c   1.000
_cell.angle_alpha   90.00
_cell.angle_beta   90.00
_cell.angle_gamma   90.00
#
_symmetry.space_group_name_H-M   'P 1'
#
loop_
_entity.id
_entity.type
_entity.pdbx_description
1 polymer ?
#
loop_
_entity_poly.entity_id
_entity_poly.type
_entity_poly.pdbx_seq_one_letter_code
_entity_poly.pdbx_strand_id
1 'polypeptide(L)'
;MNHLEVFKFCKNLGCCDICCIRYMGYKKYSVYENSKTFVEQYQDAAKDKILCNKDSITSETIIAENNETGTEIMNVCVTNHNLDIKESEKQETINFVDKIIENYEEKSETPPSKKRRLDVCVSCLGVLQEEFWRDTFVDIKDMILKKGYECKTYTCGLSAPISTILREKIITLKIVEAFPEYDPTIYTQLKDAWKMSFRPKVADFIDKSFDLDSPLLIMVHLDYPDDLQELEVLKKVDPGLFENRNKYKRRFPTEFTRQSVEQALEDVKLSNLMSSGAQLTVRGHAQCVSVVGAHAPVYLGGRYIKLSRNLPQTPWILKNVRVLPNSVEEIIFEPLAKLLK
;
A
#
# COMPACT_ATOMS: atom_id res chain seq x y z
N MET A 1 0.83 -10.38 19.80
CA MET A 1 0.71 -8.96 19.39
C MET A 1 -0.76 -8.56 19.46
N ASN A 2 -1.10 -7.53 20.22
CA ASN A 2 -2.48 -7.05 20.33
C ASN A 2 -2.81 -6.09 19.18
N HIS A 3 -3.46 -6.59 18.12
CA HIS A 3 -3.81 -5.78 16.94
C HIS A 3 -4.62 -4.51 17.29
N LEU A 4 -5.48 -4.57 18.33
CA LEU A 4 -6.28 -3.42 18.77
C LEU A 4 -5.40 -2.29 19.33
N GLU A 5 -4.32 -2.62 20.06
CA GLU A 5 -3.42 -1.62 20.63
C GLU A 5 -2.56 -0.97 19.55
N VAL A 6 -2.02 -1.76 18.62
CA VAL A 6 -1.28 -1.24 17.45
C VAL A 6 -2.19 -0.34 16.60
N PHE A 7 -3.45 -0.74 16.38
CA PHE A 7 -4.44 0.06 15.66
C PHE A 7 -4.65 1.42 16.33
N LYS A 8 -4.96 1.43 17.64
CA LYS A 8 -5.18 2.66 18.41
C LYS A 8 -3.94 3.55 18.42
N PHE A 9 -2.76 2.97 18.60
CA PHE A 9 -1.50 3.69 18.55
C PHE A 9 -1.29 4.38 17.20
N CYS A 10 -1.50 3.65 16.09
CA CYS A 10 -1.40 4.22 14.74
C CYS A 10 -2.43 5.33 14.50
N LYS A 11 -3.68 5.17 14.97
CA LYS A 11 -4.70 6.23 14.88
C LYS A 11 -4.30 7.47 15.67
N ASN A 12 -3.76 7.31 16.88
CA ASN A 12 -3.28 8.43 17.69
C ASN A 12 -2.09 9.16 17.06
N LEU A 13 -1.27 8.46 16.27
CA LEU A 13 -0.21 9.09 15.46
C LEU A 13 -0.75 9.86 14.25
N GLY A 14 -2.01 9.65 13.85
CA GLY A 14 -2.62 10.27 12.66
C GLY A 14 -2.58 9.39 11.40
N CYS A 15 -2.47 8.07 11.54
CA CYS A 15 -2.58 7.15 10.40
C CYS A 15 -4.03 7.01 9.91
N CYS A 16 -4.21 6.88 8.59
CA CYS A 16 -5.47 6.42 8.01
C CYS A 16 -5.70 4.93 8.30
N ASP A 17 -6.94 4.49 8.13
CA ASP A 17 -7.38 3.13 8.46
C ASP A 17 -6.59 2.07 7.68
N ILE A 18 -6.33 2.30 6.39
CA ILE A 18 -5.52 1.38 5.57
C ILE A 18 -4.08 1.31 6.10
N CYS A 19 -3.47 2.43 6.49
CA CYS A 19 -2.13 2.39 7.13
C CYS A 19 -2.15 1.63 8.45
N CYS A 20 -3.20 1.76 9.27
CA CYS A 20 -3.33 0.95 10.48
C CYS A 20 -3.39 -0.55 10.14
N ILE A 21 -4.17 -0.95 9.13
CA ILE A 21 -4.21 -2.35 8.64
C ILE A 21 -2.82 -2.83 8.20
N ARG A 22 -2.07 -1.98 7.48
CA ARG A 22 -0.70 -2.29 7.04
C ARG A 22 0.22 -2.58 8.21
N TYR A 23 0.25 -1.71 9.20
CA TYR A 23 1.10 -1.89 10.39
C TYR A 23 0.63 -3.02 11.29
N MET A 24 -0.64 -3.40 11.24
CA MET A 24 -1.09 -4.65 11.88
C MET A 24 -0.61 -5.92 11.15
N GLY A 25 -0.02 -5.81 9.95
CA GLY A 25 0.56 -6.95 9.23
C GLY A 25 -0.45 -7.78 8.42
N TYR A 26 -1.67 -7.27 8.19
CA TYR A 26 -2.65 -7.97 7.35
C TYR A 26 -2.21 -7.98 5.89
N LYS A 27 -2.20 -9.15 5.25
CA LYS A 27 -1.78 -9.34 3.84
C LYS A 27 -2.90 -9.82 2.91
N LYS A 28 -4.11 -10.09 3.43
CA LYS A 28 -5.25 -10.59 2.65
C LYS A 28 -5.86 -9.46 1.81
N TYR A 29 -6.09 -9.72 0.52
CA TYR A 29 -6.69 -8.75 -0.41
C TYR A 29 -8.04 -8.19 0.06
N SER A 30 -8.95 -9.08 0.50
CA SER A 30 -10.31 -8.71 0.93
C SER A 30 -10.35 -7.70 2.09
N VAL A 31 -9.31 -7.67 2.92
CA VAL A 31 -9.17 -6.73 4.05
C VAL A 31 -8.93 -5.30 3.54
N TYR A 32 -8.15 -5.13 2.47
CA TYR A 32 -7.85 -3.82 1.90
C TYR A 32 -8.98 -3.30 1.02
N GLU A 33 -9.60 -4.20 0.25
CA GLU A 33 -10.77 -3.90 -0.57
C GLU A 33 -11.95 -3.37 0.27
N ASN A 34 -12.18 -3.98 1.43
CA ASN A 34 -13.27 -3.64 2.36
C ASN A 34 -12.75 -2.99 3.66
N SER A 35 -11.68 -2.20 3.55
CA SER A 35 -10.96 -1.64 4.71
C SER A 35 -11.84 -0.87 5.69
N LYS A 36 -12.83 -0.11 5.23
CA LYS A 36 -13.75 0.66 6.09
C LYS A 36 -14.54 -0.26 7.02
N THR A 37 -15.23 -1.26 6.47
CA THR A 37 -15.97 -2.26 7.25
C THR A 37 -15.03 -3.08 8.14
N PHE A 38 -13.86 -3.45 7.62
CA PHE A 38 -12.90 -4.23 8.39
C PHE A 38 -12.42 -3.49 9.66
N VAL A 39 -12.30 -2.16 9.65
CA VAL A 39 -11.82 -1.43 10.83
C VAL A 39 -12.88 -1.15 11.88
N GLU A 40 -14.18 -1.29 11.56
CA GLU A 40 -15.29 -1.06 12.50
C GLU A 40 -15.13 -1.91 13.78
N GLN A 41 -14.70 -3.17 13.63
CA GLN A 41 -14.43 -4.07 14.77
C GLN A 41 -13.40 -3.52 15.78
N TYR A 42 -12.47 -2.66 15.33
CA TYR A 42 -11.47 -2.02 16.20
C TYR A 42 -11.93 -0.66 16.73
N GLN A 43 -12.86 -0.02 16.03
CA GLN A 43 -13.46 1.26 16.45
C GLN A 43 -14.50 1.05 17.55
N ASP A 44 -15.26 -0.03 17.51
CA ASP A 44 -16.30 -0.31 18.53
C ASP A 44 -15.71 -0.92 19.81
N ALA A 45 -14.71 -1.79 19.70
CA ALA A 45 -13.90 -2.24 20.85
C ALA A 45 -13.12 -1.10 21.56
N ALA A 46 -13.02 0.08 20.93
CA ALA A 46 -12.49 1.28 21.56
C ALA A 46 -13.53 2.06 22.39
N LYS A 47 -14.83 1.94 22.06
CA LYS A 47 -15.93 2.60 22.78
C LYS A 47 -16.33 1.82 24.03
N ASP A 48 -16.32 0.48 23.98
CA ASP A 48 -16.76 -0.36 25.10
C ASP A 48 -15.84 -0.29 26.33
N LYS A 49 -14.54 -0.02 26.15
CA LYS A 49 -13.62 0.24 27.27
C LYS A 49 -13.78 1.62 27.92
N ILE A 50 -14.46 2.57 27.28
CA ILE A 50 -14.72 3.90 27.83
C ILE A 50 -16.00 3.91 28.68
N LEU A 51 -16.99 3.05 28.37
CA LEU A 51 -18.17 2.89 29.22
C LEU A 51 -17.84 2.18 30.54
N CYS A 52 -16.95 1.18 30.55
CA CYS A 52 -16.64 0.42 31.76
C CYS A 52 -15.82 1.20 32.81
N ASN A 53 -15.21 2.33 32.45
CA ASN A 53 -14.41 3.17 33.37
C ASN A 53 -15.16 4.39 33.93
N LYS A 54 -16.45 4.56 33.61
CA LYS A 54 -17.26 5.68 34.13
C LYS A 54 -18.21 5.31 35.28
N ASP A 55 -18.38 4.02 35.56
CA ASP A 55 -19.37 3.54 36.56
C ASP A 55 -18.72 2.97 37.84
N SER A 56 -17.67 3.61 38.38
CA SER A 56 -17.14 3.24 39.70
C SER A 56 -16.50 4.41 40.44
N ILE A 57 -17.27 5.47 40.72
CA ILE A 57 -17.01 6.38 41.86
C ILE A 57 -18.36 6.75 42.51
N THR A 58 -18.43 6.64 43.84
CA THR A 58 -19.55 6.92 44.80
C THR A 58 -20.56 5.75 44.97
N SER A 59 -20.96 5.23 46.15
CA SER A 59 -20.90 5.71 47.55
C SER A 59 -20.94 4.55 48.58
N GLU A 60 -20.38 4.88 49.75
CA GLU A 60 -20.49 4.37 51.14
C GLU A 60 -21.53 3.30 51.57
N THR A 61 -20.98 2.32 52.30
CA THR A 61 -21.36 1.77 53.63
C THR A 61 -22.83 1.57 54.02
N ILE A 62 -23.25 0.30 54.15
CA ILE A 62 -24.16 -0.18 55.21
C ILE A 62 -23.68 -1.55 55.72
N ILE A 63 -23.54 -1.66 57.04
CA ILE A 63 -23.19 -2.86 57.82
C ILE A 63 -24.45 -3.72 58.03
N ALA A 64 -24.35 -5.04 57.84
CA ALA A 64 -25.15 -6.03 58.56
C ALA A 64 -24.49 -7.41 58.52
N GLU A 65 -24.26 -7.98 59.70
CA GLU A 65 -23.76 -9.32 59.98
C GLU A 65 -24.81 -10.41 59.65
N ASN A 66 -24.35 -11.62 59.30
CA ASN A 66 -24.76 -12.91 59.92
C ASN A 66 -24.16 -14.15 59.21
N ASN A 67 -23.27 -14.83 59.96
CA ASN A 67 -23.09 -16.27 60.24
C ASN A 67 -23.20 -17.39 59.19
N GLU A 68 -22.13 -18.21 59.21
CA GLU A 68 -22.03 -19.70 59.24
C GLU A 68 -22.73 -20.53 58.15
N THR A 69 -22.08 -21.44 57.41
CA THR A 69 -21.44 -22.71 57.86
C THR A 69 -20.77 -23.38 56.64
N GLY A 70 -19.81 -24.28 56.88
CA GLY A 70 -18.91 -24.83 55.87
C GLY A 70 -19.44 -25.98 55.01
N THR A 71 -18.60 -26.46 54.08
CA THR A 71 -17.97 -27.81 54.10
C THR A 71 -17.26 -28.04 52.77
N GLU A 72 -16.00 -28.46 52.87
CA GLU A 72 -15.12 -28.93 51.81
C GLU A 72 -15.61 -30.23 51.17
N ILE A 73 -15.36 -30.41 49.86
CA ILE A 73 -14.94 -31.73 49.34
C ILE A 73 -13.80 -31.52 48.33
N MET A 74 -12.61 -31.96 48.73
CA MET A 74 -11.51 -32.37 47.86
C MET A 74 -11.75 -33.79 47.31
N ASN A 75 -11.30 -34.04 46.09
CA ASN A 75 -10.66 -35.27 45.59
C ASN A 75 -10.02 -34.89 44.23
N VAL A 76 -8.70 -34.78 44.02
CA VAL A 76 -7.57 -35.75 44.12
C VAL A 76 -7.83 -36.95 43.17
N CYS A 77 -7.10 -37.17 42.07
CA CYS A 77 -5.70 -37.61 41.96
C CYS A 77 -5.27 -37.60 40.45
N VAL A 78 -4.06 -37.15 40.04
CA VAL A 78 -2.83 -37.95 39.70
C VAL A 78 -2.92 -38.63 38.30
N THR A 79 -2.02 -38.57 37.31
CA THR A 79 -0.57 -38.23 37.18
C THR A 79 -0.18 -38.03 35.70
N ASN A 80 1.00 -37.43 35.48
CA ASN A 80 1.74 -37.18 34.23
C ASN A 80 1.88 -38.36 33.23
N HIS A 81 1.80 -38.07 31.92
CA HIS A 81 2.91 -38.25 30.94
C HIS A 81 2.55 -37.70 29.54
N ASN A 82 3.57 -37.14 28.87
CA ASN A 82 3.59 -36.63 27.49
C ASN A 82 3.07 -37.62 26.42
N LEU A 83 2.35 -37.12 25.40
CA LEU A 83 2.72 -37.11 23.98
C LEU A 83 1.57 -36.59 23.07
N ASP A 84 1.99 -35.88 22.01
CA ASP A 84 1.31 -35.57 20.74
C ASP A 84 0.27 -34.44 20.62
N ILE A 85 0.74 -33.39 19.93
CA ILE A 85 0.04 -32.29 19.27
C ILE A 85 -0.61 -32.82 17.99
N LYS A 86 -1.90 -32.50 17.71
CA LYS A 86 -2.44 -32.31 16.35
C LYS A 86 -3.87 -31.70 16.32
N GLU A 87 -4.01 -30.66 15.48
CA GLU A 87 -5.13 -30.43 14.54
C GLU A 87 -6.56 -30.06 15.02
N SER A 88 -6.76 -29.31 16.11
CA SER A 88 -8.11 -28.75 16.42
C SER A 88 -8.26 -27.22 16.33
N GLU A 89 -7.19 -26.43 16.47
CA GLU A 89 -7.33 -24.97 16.61
C GLU A 89 -7.38 -24.17 15.29
N LYS A 90 -7.13 -24.81 14.14
CA LYS A 90 -7.20 -24.15 12.82
C LYS A 90 -8.59 -24.13 12.19
N GLN A 91 -9.52 -24.96 12.68
CA GLN A 91 -10.84 -25.12 12.07
C GLN A 91 -11.89 -24.13 12.64
N GLU A 92 -11.72 -23.68 13.88
CA GLU A 92 -12.68 -22.78 14.54
C GLU A 92 -12.62 -21.34 14.02
N THR A 93 -11.44 -20.86 13.61
CA THR A 93 -11.27 -19.48 13.09
C THR A 93 -11.74 -19.32 11.64
N ILE A 94 -11.83 -20.41 10.87
CA ILE A 94 -12.33 -20.37 9.48
C ILE A 94 -13.87 -20.41 9.50
N ASN A 95 -14.46 -21.27 10.34
CA ASN A 95 -15.92 -21.43 10.42
C ASN A 95 -16.66 -20.20 10.99
N PHE A 96 -15.97 -19.32 11.75
CA PHE A 96 -16.55 -18.07 12.26
C PHE A 96 -16.69 -16.99 11.16
N VAL A 97 -15.78 -16.98 10.18
CA VAL A 97 -15.75 -15.98 9.10
C VAL A 97 -16.86 -16.23 8.08
N ASP A 98 -17.17 -17.50 7.79
CA ASP A 98 -18.18 -17.87 6.80
C ASP A 98 -19.62 -17.61 7.29
N LYS A 99 -19.86 -17.63 8.61
CA LYS A 99 -21.20 -17.39 9.20
C LYS A 99 -21.63 -15.93 9.25
N ILE A 100 -20.71 -14.97 9.09
CA ILE A 100 -21.00 -13.53 9.23
C ILE A 100 -21.39 -12.91 7.87
N ILE A 101 -21.03 -13.55 6.75
CA ILE A 101 -21.20 -13.01 5.39
C ILE A 101 -22.66 -13.07 4.91
N GLU A 102 -23.53 -13.91 5.48
CA GLU A 102 -24.87 -14.15 4.93
C GLU A 102 -25.97 -13.14 5.32
N ASN A 103 -25.73 -12.17 6.22
CA ASN A 103 -26.87 -11.50 6.90
C ASN A 103 -27.03 -9.97 6.74
N TYR A 104 -26.43 -9.31 5.74
CA TYR A 104 -26.64 -7.86 5.58
C TYR A 104 -26.79 -7.42 4.12
N GLU A 105 -27.97 -7.67 3.55
CA GLU A 105 -28.51 -6.87 2.45
C GLU A 105 -29.77 -6.13 2.93
N GLU A 106 -29.65 -4.84 3.27
CA GLU A 106 -30.74 -3.89 3.05
C GLU A 106 -30.21 -2.44 3.06
N LYS A 107 -30.46 -1.74 1.94
CA LYS A 107 -30.04 -0.35 1.69
C LYS A 107 -30.97 0.63 2.41
N SER A 108 -30.41 1.68 3.01
CA SER A 108 -31.16 2.92 3.28
C SER A 108 -30.43 4.14 2.73
N GLU A 109 -31.17 4.96 1.99
CA GLU A 109 -30.72 6.21 1.38
C GLU A 109 -30.71 7.32 2.43
N THR A 110 -29.57 7.97 2.66
CA THR A 110 -29.48 9.17 3.50
C THR A 110 -28.78 10.33 2.77
N PRO A 111 -29.20 11.59 3.02
CA PRO A 111 -28.75 12.78 2.30
C PRO A 111 -27.29 13.14 2.59
N PRO A 112 -26.62 13.94 1.73
CA PRO A 112 -25.17 14.12 1.79
C PRO A 112 -24.76 14.85 3.07
N SER A 113 -24.09 14.12 3.96
CA SER A 113 -23.51 14.70 5.17
C SER A 113 -22.40 15.69 4.80
N LYS A 114 -22.34 16.82 5.50
CA LYS A 114 -21.29 17.84 5.36
C LYS A 114 -19.91 17.16 5.41
N LYS A 115 -19.11 17.28 4.33
CA LYS A 115 -17.78 16.65 4.23
C LYS A 115 -16.92 17.09 5.41
N ARG A 116 -16.68 16.16 6.35
CA ARG A 116 -15.68 16.32 7.42
C ARG A 116 -14.34 16.55 6.74
N ARG A 117 -13.58 17.57 7.16
CA ARG A 117 -12.20 17.74 6.71
C ARG A 117 -11.41 16.55 7.26
N LEU A 118 -11.06 15.61 6.40
CA LEU A 118 -10.27 14.44 6.79
C LEU A 118 -8.82 14.87 6.92
N ASP A 119 -8.19 14.53 8.05
CA ASP A 119 -6.77 14.78 8.23
C ASP A 119 -5.97 13.86 7.31
N VAL A 120 -5.01 14.44 6.58
CA VAL A 120 -4.14 13.68 5.68
C VAL A 120 -3.24 12.77 6.51
N CYS A 121 -3.16 11.50 6.10
CA CYS A 121 -2.43 10.46 6.82
C CYS A 121 -0.95 10.81 6.96
N VAL A 122 -0.44 10.75 8.20
CA VAL A 122 0.98 11.03 8.50
C VAL A 122 1.94 9.98 7.91
N SER A 123 1.44 8.79 7.59
CA SER A 123 2.23 7.67 7.05
C SER A 123 2.32 7.73 5.53
N CYS A 124 1.16 7.73 4.86
CA CYS A 124 1.08 7.58 3.41
C CYS A 124 0.80 8.88 2.66
N LEU A 125 0.67 10.02 3.35
CA LEU A 125 0.43 11.32 2.72
C LEU A 125 -0.80 11.33 1.80
N GLY A 126 -1.85 10.57 2.12
CA GLY A 126 -3.05 10.49 1.28
C GLY A 126 -3.00 9.46 0.15
N VAL A 127 -1.87 8.78 -0.08
CA VAL A 127 -1.75 7.73 -1.12
C VAL A 127 -2.79 6.62 -0.95
N LEU A 128 -3.14 6.27 0.30
CA LEU A 128 -4.11 5.22 0.64
C LEU A 128 -5.47 5.78 1.11
N GLN A 129 -5.76 7.04 0.81
CA GLN A 129 -7.00 7.70 1.22
C GLN A 129 -7.89 7.90 -0.02
N GLU A 130 -8.97 7.13 -0.08
CA GLU A 130 -9.87 7.05 -1.24
C GLU A 130 -10.43 8.42 -1.66
N GLU A 131 -10.60 9.34 -0.69
CA GLU A 131 -11.05 10.71 -0.92
C GLU A 131 -10.15 11.52 -1.86
N PHE A 132 -8.87 11.13 -2.02
CA PHE A 132 -7.90 11.81 -2.90
C PHE A 132 -7.74 11.11 -4.26
N TRP A 133 -8.45 10.01 -4.54
CA TRP A 133 -8.24 9.23 -5.77
C TRP A 133 -9.07 9.71 -6.96
N ARG A 134 -10.07 10.57 -6.74
CA ARG A 134 -11.03 10.99 -7.77
C ARG A 134 -10.35 11.55 -9.02
N ASP A 135 -9.41 12.48 -8.85
CA ASP A 135 -8.74 13.13 -9.96
C ASP A 135 -7.85 12.13 -10.71
N THR A 136 -7.13 11.27 -9.99
CA THR A 136 -6.38 10.14 -10.56
C THR A 136 -7.26 9.24 -11.43
N PHE A 137 -8.49 8.92 -10.99
CA PHE A 137 -9.41 8.10 -11.78
C PHE A 137 -9.81 8.79 -13.10
N VAL A 138 -10.07 10.09 -13.05
CA VAL A 138 -10.36 10.90 -14.24
C VAL A 138 -9.16 10.88 -15.19
N ASP A 139 -7.96 11.13 -14.69
CA ASP A 139 -6.72 11.12 -15.49
C ASP A 139 -6.48 9.76 -16.15
N ILE A 140 -6.74 8.65 -15.44
CA ILE A 140 -6.65 7.30 -16.01
C ILE A 140 -7.66 7.13 -17.15
N LYS A 141 -8.91 7.52 -16.94
CA LYS A 141 -9.97 7.39 -17.95
C LYS A 141 -9.64 8.21 -19.20
N ASP A 142 -9.21 9.45 -19.01
CA ASP A 142 -8.82 10.35 -20.10
C ASP A 142 -7.61 9.82 -20.85
N MET A 143 -6.62 9.28 -20.13
CA MET A 143 -5.44 8.63 -20.72
C MET A 143 -5.84 7.44 -21.60
N ILE A 144 -6.70 6.54 -21.10
CA ILE A 144 -7.19 5.37 -21.86
C ILE A 144 -7.91 5.80 -23.13
N LEU A 145 -8.84 6.76 -23.01
CA LEU A 145 -9.64 7.25 -24.13
C LEU A 145 -8.77 7.95 -25.19
N LYS A 146 -7.86 8.82 -24.76
CA LYS A 146 -6.97 9.58 -25.65
C LYS A 146 -5.99 8.67 -26.39
N LYS A 147 -5.52 7.60 -25.75
CA LYS A 147 -4.59 6.63 -26.34
C LYS A 147 -5.30 5.54 -27.16
N GLY A 148 -6.61 5.39 -27.02
CA GLY A 148 -7.38 4.38 -27.77
C GLY A 148 -7.04 2.94 -27.38
N TYR A 149 -6.71 2.68 -26.10
CA TYR A 149 -6.37 1.31 -25.67
C TYR A 149 -7.59 0.38 -25.69
N GLU A 150 -7.59 -0.57 -26.62
CA GLU A 150 -8.64 -1.59 -26.80
C GLU A 150 -8.40 -2.83 -25.91
N CYS A 151 -8.29 -2.65 -24.59
CA CYS A 151 -8.12 -3.77 -23.65
C CYS A 151 -9.33 -3.91 -22.73
N LYS A 152 -9.84 -5.14 -22.55
CA LYS A 152 -10.89 -5.41 -21.56
C LYS A 152 -10.35 -5.47 -20.13
N THR A 153 -9.10 -5.91 -19.99
CA THR A 153 -8.42 -6.02 -18.72
C THR A 153 -7.37 -4.92 -18.56
N TYR A 154 -6.93 -4.69 -17.31
CA TYR A 154 -5.78 -3.86 -17.01
C TYR A 154 -5.02 -4.38 -15.79
N THR A 155 -3.74 -4.03 -15.70
CA THR A 155 -2.96 -4.08 -14.46
C THR A 155 -2.46 -2.67 -14.14
N CYS A 156 -2.13 -2.41 -12.87
CA CYS A 156 -1.63 -1.10 -12.48
C CYS A 156 -0.43 -1.15 -11.54
N GLY A 157 0.39 -0.12 -11.64
CA GLY A 157 1.53 0.13 -10.78
C GLY A 157 1.50 1.55 -10.22
N LEU A 158 2.23 1.73 -9.11
CA LEU A 158 2.36 2.98 -8.40
C LEU A 158 3.83 3.39 -8.31
N SER A 159 4.09 4.66 -8.60
CA SER A 159 5.24 5.42 -8.15
C SER A 159 4.76 6.39 -7.06
N ALA A 160 5.17 6.18 -5.82
CA ALA A 160 4.78 7.00 -4.66
C ALA A 160 5.93 7.95 -4.25
N PRO A 161 5.63 9.04 -3.52
CA PRO A 161 6.66 9.93 -2.97
C PRO A 161 7.68 9.17 -2.12
N ILE A 162 8.96 9.49 -2.24
CA ILE A 162 10.04 8.73 -1.60
C ILE A 162 10.04 8.96 -0.08
N SER A 163 9.60 10.13 0.40
CA SER A 163 9.38 10.45 1.82
C SER A 163 8.44 9.49 2.53
N THR A 164 7.55 8.78 1.81
CA THR A 164 6.72 7.74 2.41
C THR A 164 7.54 6.60 3.01
N ILE A 165 8.75 6.33 2.49
CA ILE A 165 9.68 5.33 3.05
C ILE A 165 10.26 5.83 4.38
N LEU A 166 10.66 7.10 4.44
CA LEU A 166 11.13 7.74 5.67
C LEU A 166 10.03 7.74 6.74
N ARG A 167 8.81 8.17 6.37
CA ARG A 167 7.64 8.18 7.27
C ARG A 167 7.29 6.78 7.76
N GLU A 168 7.34 5.80 6.87
CA GLU A 168 7.12 4.40 7.21
C GLU A 168 8.14 3.91 8.24
N LYS A 169 9.43 4.18 8.04
CA LYS A 169 10.48 3.83 9.02
C LYS A 169 10.25 4.51 10.37
N ILE A 170 9.93 5.81 10.40
CA ILE A 170 9.66 6.55 11.65
C ILE A 170 8.49 5.91 12.41
N ILE A 171 7.39 5.59 11.71
CA ILE A 171 6.21 4.99 12.34
C ILE A 171 6.51 3.58 12.84
N THR A 172 7.17 2.75 12.03
CA THR A 172 7.59 1.41 12.44
C THR A 172 8.48 1.46 13.69
N LEU A 173 9.45 2.37 13.76
CA LEU A 173 10.30 2.53 14.95
C LEU A 173 9.51 2.99 16.17
N LYS A 174 8.54 3.91 16.01
CA LYS A 174 7.64 4.31 17.11
C LYS A 174 6.78 3.15 17.62
N ILE A 175 6.32 2.28 16.72
CA ILE A 175 5.57 1.08 17.10
C ILE A 175 6.47 0.11 17.87
N VAL A 176 7.70 -0.14 17.39
CA VAL A 176 8.67 -1.01 18.08
C VAL A 176 9.02 -0.50 19.48
N GLU A 177 9.18 0.82 19.65
CA GLU A 177 9.42 1.41 20.98
C GLU A 177 8.21 1.26 21.92
N ALA A 178 6.99 1.34 21.39
CA ALA A 178 5.76 1.20 22.18
C ALA A 178 5.38 -0.26 22.46
N PHE A 179 5.74 -1.18 21.55
CA PHE A 179 5.39 -2.60 21.58
C PHE A 179 6.64 -3.44 21.26
N PRO A 180 7.45 -3.81 22.27
CA PRO A 180 8.72 -4.53 22.06
C PRO A 180 8.57 -5.89 21.35
N GLU A 181 7.39 -6.51 21.39
CA GLU A 181 7.07 -7.75 20.70
C GLU A 181 6.69 -7.58 19.22
N TYR A 182 6.64 -6.34 18.73
CA TYR A 182 6.30 -6.04 17.34
C TYR A 182 7.44 -6.43 16.39
N ASP A 183 7.13 -7.27 15.40
CA ASP A 183 8.06 -7.58 14.31
C ASP A 183 8.10 -6.42 13.31
N PRO A 184 9.24 -5.71 13.15
CA PRO A 184 9.35 -4.57 12.25
C PRO A 184 9.22 -4.93 10.76
N THR A 185 9.13 -6.22 10.41
CA THR A 185 9.02 -6.70 9.02
C THR A 185 7.61 -7.16 8.65
N ILE A 186 6.69 -7.25 9.62
CA ILE A 186 5.37 -7.84 9.41
C ILE A 186 4.46 -7.01 8.50
N TYR A 187 4.69 -5.69 8.46
CA TYR A 187 3.79 -4.75 7.82
C TYR A 187 3.66 -4.97 6.30
N THR A 188 2.49 -4.63 5.75
CA THR A 188 2.27 -4.67 4.30
C THR A 188 2.82 -3.42 3.64
N GLN A 189 3.63 -3.61 2.59
CA GLN A 189 4.24 -2.51 1.84
C GLN A 189 3.19 -1.57 1.24
N LEU A 190 3.50 -0.27 1.18
CA LEU A 190 2.59 0.77 0.69
C LEU A 190 2.02 0.45 -0.69
N LYS A 191 2.90 -0.01 -1.59
CA LYS A 191 2.54 -0.33 -2.97
C LYS A 191 1.55 -1.48 -3.07
N ASP A 192 1.67 -2.48 -2.20
CA ASP A 192 0.79 -3.65 -2.24
C ASP A 192 -0.56 -3.34 -1.61
N ALA A 193 -0.58 -2.63 -0.48
CA ALA A 193 -1.82 -2.10 0.10
C ALA A 193 -2.56 -1.18 -0.87
N TRP A 194 -1.83 -0.33 -1.60
CA TRP A 194 -2.41 0.51 -2.65
C TRP A 194 -3.01 -0.34 -3.76
N LYS A 195 -2.29 -1.33 -4.30
CA LYS A 195 -2.85 -2.23 -5.34
C LYS A 195 -4.14 -2.90 -4.85
N MET A 196 -4.15 -3.45 -3.64
CA MET A 196 -5.31 -4.19 -3.12
C MET A 196 -6.53 -3.29 -2.87
N SER A 197 -6.33 -2.02 -2.52
CA SER A 197 -7.41 -1.07 -2.24
C SER A 197 -7.84 -0.26 -3.47
N PHE A 198 -6.91 0.14 -4.33
CA PHE A 198 -7.12 1.03 -5.47
C PHE A 198 -7.70 0.30 -6.69
N ARG A 199 -7.20 -0.90 -7.01
CA ARG A 199 -7.60 -1.68 -8.21
C ARG A 199 -9.10 -1.92 -8.32
N PRO A 200 -9.81 -2.45 -7.30
CA PRO A 200 -11.23 -2.70 -7.44
C PRO A 200 -12.00 -1.40 -7.69
N LYS A 201 -11.61 -0.30 -7.03
CA LYS A 201 -12.28 1.00 -7.16
C LYS A 201 -12.08 1.66 -8.53
N VAL A 202 -10.88 1.58 -9.10
CA VAL A 202 -10.66 2.15 -10.43
C VAL A 202 -11.27 1.29 -11.53
N ALA A 203 -11.32 -0.04 -11.36
CA ALA A 203 -11.94 -0.97 -12.30
C ALA A 203 -13.39 -0.57 -12.61
N ASP A 204 -14.17 -0.29 -11.57
CA ASP A 204 -15.55 0.18 -11.67
C ASP A 204 -15.66 1.52 -12.43
N PHE A 205 -14.68 2.41 -12.28
CA PHE A 205 -14.71 3.75 -12.88
C PHE A 205 -14.38 3.76 -14.38
N ILE A 206 -13.46 2.88 -14.80
CA ILE A 206 -12.96 2.81 -16.18
C ILE A 206 -13.63 1.73 -17.02
N ASP A 207 -14.56 0.97 -16.44
CA ASP A 207 -15.27 -0.15 -17.09
C ASP A 207 -14.30 -1.19 -17.68
N LYS A 208 -13.35 -1.65 -16.85
CA LYS A 208 -12.39 -2.72 -17.17
C LYS A 208 -12.22 -3.65 -16.00
N SER A 209 -11.93 -4.92 -16.26
CA SER A 209 -11.60 -5.89 -15.20
C SER A 209 -10.11 -5.88 -14.87
N PHE A 210 -9.78 -6.15 -13.62
CA PHE A 210 -8.39 -6.31 -13.21
C PHE A 210 -7.86 -7.70 -13.60
N ASP A 211 -6.65 -7.75 -14.16
CA ASP A 211 -5.92 -8.98 -14.46
C ASP A 211 -4.41 -8.73 -14.27
N LEU A 212 -3.73 -9.61 -13.53
CA LEU A 212 -2.28 -9.50 -13.30
C LEU A 212 -1.48 -9.59 -14.60
N ASP A 213 -1.95 -10.41 -15.53
CA ASP A 213 -1.30 -10.69 -16.81
C ASP A 213 -1.85 -9.83 -17.95
N SER A 214 -2.60 -8.77 -17.60
CA SER A 214 -3.16 -7.86 -18.60
C SER A 214 -2.07 -7.24 -19.47
N PRO A 215 -2.29 -7.16 -20.80
CA PRO A 215 -1.37 -6.44 -21.68
C PRO A 215 -1.37 -4.93 -21.43
N LEU A 216 -2.41 -4.36 -20.80
CA LEU A 216 -2.46 -2.93 -20.49
C LEU A 216 -1.92 -2.67 -19.08
N LEU A 217 -0.74 -2.07 -19.00
CA LEU A 217 -0.15 -1.56 -17.76
C LEU A 217 -0.47 -0.07 -17.60
N ILE A 218 -1.13 0.28 -16.50
CA ILE A 218 -1.41 1.66 -16.09
C ILE A 218 -0.48 2.03 -14.93
N MET A 219 0.47 2.93 -15.17
CA MET A 219 1.37 3.47 -14.16
C MET A 219 0.85 4.80 -13.63
N VAL A 220 0.57 4.85 -12.32
CA VAL A 220 0.17 6.06 -11.61
C VAL A 220 1.40 6.64 -10.90
N HIS A 221 1.69 7.90 -11.15
CA HIS A 221 2.75 8.64 -10.48
C HIS A 221 2.15 9.67 -9.54
N LEU A 222 2.41 9.49 -8.25
CA LEU A 222 2.04 10.42 -7.20
C LEU A 222 3.28 11.16 -6.72
N ASP A 223 3.17 12.47 -6.54
CA ASP A 223 4.21 13.34 -6.02
C ASP A 223 3.72 14.10 -4.79
N TYR A 224 4.65 14.53 -3.94
CA TYR A 224 4.35 15.29 -2.74
C TYR A 224 5.23 16.56 -2.70
N PRO A 225 4.65 17.76 -2.55
CA PRO A 225 5.40 19.00 -2.69
C PRO A 225 6.64 19.11 -1.79
N ASP A 226 6.58 18.58 -0.57
CA ASP A 226 7.68 18.65 0.40
C ASP A 226 8.57 17.38 0.38
N ASP A 227 8.47 16.50 -0.63
CA ASP A 227 9.16 15.19 -0.68
C ASP A 227 10.67 15.33 -0.48
N LEU A 228 11.31 16.19 -1.28
CA LEU A 228 12.74 16.44 -1.19
C LEU A 228 13.14 17.14 0.11
N GLN A 229 12.32 18.08 0.60
CA GLN A 229 12.60 18.82 1.83
C GLN A 229 12.63 17.87 3.04
N GLU A 230 11.72 16.90 3.10
CA GLU A 230 11.68 15.91 4.19
C GLU A 230 12.88 14.96 4.15
N LEU A 231 13.34 14.58 2.96
CA LEU A 231 14.48 13.66 2.79
C LEU A 231 15.82 14.31 3.15
N GLU A 232 15.88 15.64 3.23
CA GLU A 232 17.12 16.38 3.55
C GLU A 232 17.71 16.00 4.91
N VAL A 233 16.87 15.53 5.84
CA VAL A 233 17.32 15.03 7.15
C VAL A 233 18.26 13.82 7.02
N LEU A 234 18.15 13.04 5.93
CA LEU A 234 18.97 11.85 5.69
C LEU A 234 20.45 12.21 5.46
N LYS A 235 20.74 13.42 4.98
CA LYS A 235 22.12 13.93 4.86
C LYS A 235 22.82 14.04 6.21
N LYS A 236 22.06 14.22 7.30
CA LYS A 236 22.59 14.23 8.67
C LYS A 236 22.64 12.82 9.28
N VAL A 237 21.77 11.91 8.81
CA VAL A 237 21.69 10.53 9.29
C VAL A 237 22.86 9.71 8.74
N ASP A 238 23.13 9.82 7.44
CA ASP A 238 24.26 9.18 6.78
C ASP A 238 24.95 10.16 5.82
N PRO A 239 25.81 11.06 6.33
CA PRO A 239 26.52 12.02 5.51
C PRO A 239 27.39 11.35 4.42
N GLY A 240 28.01 10.21 4.76
CA GLY A 240 28.93 9.51 3.87
C GLY A 240 28.24 9.02 2.59
N LEU A 241 27.03 8.48 2.70
CA LEU A 241 26.26 8.01 1.55
C LEU A 241 25.91 9.14 0.58
N PHE A 242 25.44 10.28 1.08
CA PHE A 242 24.95 11.38 0.25
C PHE A 242 26.06 12.30 -0.26
N GLU A 243 27.17 12.49 0.49
CA GLU A 243 28.35 13.21 -0.01
C GLU A 243 28.99 12.52 -1.20
N ASN A 244 29.10 11.18 -1.17
CA ASN A 244 29.66 10.40 -2.26
C ASN A 244 28.81 10.51 -3.52
N ARG A 245 27.48 10.49 -3.40
CA ARG A 245 26.56 10.66 -4.53
C ARG A 245 26.68 12.07 -5.13
N ASN A 246 26.79 13.09 -4.30
CA ASN A 246 26.97 14.48 -4.74
C ASN A 246 28.32 14.72 -5.46
N LYS A 247 29.39 14.00 -5.08
CA LYS A 247 30.70 14.05 -5.76
C LYS A 247 30.66 13.43 -7.17
N TYR A 248 29.79 12.45 -7.40
CA TYR A 248 29.67 11.74 -8.68
C TYR A 248 28.36 12.04 -9.42
N LYS A 249 27.98 13.33 -9.57
CA LYS A 249 26.74 13.75 -10.27
C LYS A 249 26.55 13.19 -11.68
N ARG A 250 27.65 12.91 -12.40
CA ARG A 250 27.59 12.26 -13.73
C ARG A 250 27.07 10.82 -13.66
N ARG A 251 27.27 10.14 -12.53
CA ARG A 251 26.82 8.76 -12.27
C ARG A 251 25.47 8.72 -11.54
N PHE A 252 25.19 9.72 -10.70
CA PHE A 252 23.95 9.85 -9.92
C PHE A 252 23.22 11.14 -10.30
N PRO A 253 22.30 11.09 -11.28
CA PRO A 253 21.58 12.28 -11.74
C PRO A 253 20.58 12.82 -10.71
N THR A 254 20.10 11.97 -9.79
CA THR A 254 19.18 12.33 -8.71
C THR A 254 19.81 12.02 -7.36
N GLU A 255 19.73 12.98 -6.43
CA GLU A 255 20.36 12.88 -5.11
C GLU A 255 19.70 11.80 -4.24
N PHE A 256 18.37 11.81 -4.17
CA PHE A 256 17.58 10.82 -3.46
C PHE A 256 16.93 9.85 -4.44
N THR A 257 17.38 8.59 -4.40
CA THR A 257 16.65 7.47 -5.01
C THR A 257 16.02 6.62 -3.91
N ARG A 258 14.96 5.88 -4.23
CA ARG A 258 14.36 4.89 -3.33
C ARG A 258 15.41 4.01 -2.64
N GLN A 259 16.31 3.43 -3.43
CA GLN A 259 17.39 2.58 -2.92
C GLN A 259 18.33 3.33 -1.96
N SER A 260 18.66 4.59 -2.24
CA SER A 260 19.53 5.39 -1.35
C SER A 260 18.86 5.71 -0.02
N VAL A 261 17.55 5.93 -0.04
CA VAL A 261 16.77 6.21 1.17
C VAL A 261 16.60 4.94 1.99
N GLU A 262 16.31 3.80 1.35
CA GLU A 262 16.29 2.49 2.01
C GLU A 262 17.64 2.17 2.67
N GLN A 263 18.76 2.39 1.98
CA GLN A 263 20.12 2.22 2.51
C GLN A 263 20.39 3.12 3.73
N ALA A 264 20.06 4.42 3.64
CA ALA A 264 20.26 5.36 4.74
C ALA A 264 19.43 5.02 6.00
N LEU A 265 18.36 4.22 5.84
CA LEU A 265 17.40 3.90 6.89
C LEU A 265 17.53 2.47 7.43
N GLU A 266 18.46 1.67 6.95
CA GLU A 266 18.58 0.25 7.30
C GLU A 266 18.75 0.05 8.82
N ASP A 267 19.81 0.62 9.40
CA ASP A 267 20.17 0.48 10.82
C ASP A 267 19.88 1.72 11.68
N VAL A 268 19.03 2.63 11.19
CA VAL A 268 18.75 3.88 11.90
C VAL A 268 17.85 3.66 13.13
N LYS A 269 18.19 4.34 14.23
CA LYS A 269 17.37 4.43 15.45
C LYS A 269 16.43 5.62 15.42
N LEU A 270 15.32 5.57 16.16
CA LEU A 270 14.36 6.67 16.19
C LEU A 270 15.00 7.97 16.72
N SER A 271 15.80 7.87 17.79
CA SER A 271 16.53 9.01 18.36
C SER A 271 17.42 9.73 17.35
N ASN A 272 18.08 8.99 16.45
CA ASN A 272 18.91 9.55 15.38
C ASN A 272 18.07 10.37 14.39
N LEU A 273 16.90 9.85 13.99
CA LEU A 273 15.96 10.56 13.10
C LEU A 273 15.37 11.80 13.76
N MET A 274 14.95 11.70 15.02
CA MET A 274 14.38 12.84 15.73
C MET A 274 15.43 13.94 15.94
N SER A 275 16.67 13.57 16.27
CA SER A 275 17.78 14.52 16.47
C SER A 275 18.25 15.18 15.17
N SER A 276 18.08 14.52 14.02
CA SER A 276 18.38 15.13 12.71
C SER A 276 17.33 16.15 12.27
N GLY A 277 16.17 16.15 12.93
CA GLY A 277 15.04 17.04 12.66
C GLY A 277 13.92 16.39 11.85
N ALA A 278 13.87 15.05 11.76
CA ALA A 278 12.78 14.36 11.09
C ALA A 278 11.45 14.61 11.83
N GLN A 279 10.40 14.90 11.07
CA GLN A 279 9.07 15.20 11.59
C GLN A 279 8.00 14.49 10.77
N LEU A 280 6.87 14.16 11.41
CA LEU A 280 5.68 13.59 10.74
C LEU A 280 4.62 14.67 10.42
N THR A 281 5.02 15.93 10.33
CA THR A 281 4.09 17.04 10.03
C THR A 281 3.52 16.90 8.64
N VAL A 282 2.22 17.11 8.47
CA VAL A 282 1.56 17.01 7.17
C VAL A 282 1.09 18.39 6.72
N ARG A 283 1.63 18.88 5.61
CA ARG A 283 1.30 20.19 5.03
C ARG A 283 0.40 20.10 3.79
N GLY A 284 0.29 18.91 3.22
CA GLY A 284 -0.52 18.61 2.04
C GLY A 284 -0.63 17.09 1.86
N HIS A 285 -1.32 16.67 0.79
CA HIS A 285 -1.39 15.27 0.37
C HIS A 285 -0.61 15.06 -0.93
N ALA A 286 -0.23 13.82 -1.19
CA ALA A 286 0.34 13.39 -2.44
C ALA A 286 -0.69 13.55 -3.57
N GLN A 287 -0.27 14.14 -4.68
CA GLN A 287 -1.11 14.44 -5.84
C GLN A 287 -0.68 13.58 -7.03
N CYS A 288 -1.63 13.21 -7.87
CA CYS A 288 -1.29 12.57 -9.13
C CYS A 288 -0.67 13.61 -10.08
N VAL A 289 0.56 13.36 -10.50
CA VAL A 289 1.29 14.25 -11.43
C VAL A 289 1.32 13.69 -12.84
N SER A 290 1.20 12.37 -12.99
CA SER A 290 1.05 11.74 -14.29
C SER A 290 0.46 10.34 -14.20
N VAL A 291 -0.26 9.98 -15.27
CA VAL A 291 -0.70 8.62 -15.55
C VAL A 291 -0.14 8.21 -16.90
N VAL A 292 0.52 7.06 -16.94
CA VAL A 292 1.12 6.51 -18.16
C VAL A 292 0.52 5.14 -18.43
N GLY A 293 -0.13 4.98 -19.58
CA GLY A 293 -0.51 3.68 -20.12
C GLY A 293 0.59 3.12 -21.01
N ALA A 294 0.80 1.81 -20.93
CA ALA A 294 1.64 1.07 -21.84
C ALA A 294 0.94 -0.25 -22.19
N HIS A 295 0.94 -0.60 -23.47
CA HIS A 295 0.43 -1.88 -23.94
C HIS A 295 1.61 -2.83 -24.20
N ALA A 296 1.47 -4.10 -23.79
CA ALA A 296 2.44 -5.14 -24.08
C ALA A 296 2.60 -5.28 -25.62
N PRO A 297 3.80 -5.50 -26.13
CA PRO A 297 4.00 -5.66 -27.56
C PRO A 297 3.18 -6.84 -28.10
N VAL A 298 2.55 -6.65 -29.25
CA VAL A 298 1.93 -7.73 -30.02
C VAL A 298 2.95 -8.20 -31.06
N TYR A 299 3.17 -9.51 -31.12
CA TYR A 299 4.14 -10.10 -32.03
C TYR A 299 3.43 -10.69 -33.25
N LEU A 300 3.89 -10.33 -34.44
CA LEU A 300 3.45 -10.92 -35.70
C LEU A 300 4.54 -11.85 -36.23
N GLY A 301 4.23 -13.13 -36.38
CA GLY A 301 5.11 -14.15 -36.95
C GLY A 301 4.68 -14.55 -38.37
N GLY A 302 5.64 -14.82 -39.26
CA GLY A 302 5.35 -15.22 -40.63
C GLY A 302 6.59 -15.62 -41.42
N ARG A 303 6.42 -15.81 -42.73
CA ARG A 303 7.51 -16.06 -43.69
C ARG A 303 7.38 -15.04 -44.83
N TYR A 304 8.51 -14.55 -45.33
CA TYR A 304 8.56 -13.70 -46.52
C TYR A 304 9.46 -14.36 -47.58
N ILE A 305 9.19 -14.06 -48.84
CA ILE A 305 10.05 -14.45 -49.96
C ILE A 305 10.77 -13.21 -50.45
N LYS A 306 12.10 -13.26 -50.44
CA LYS A 306 12.95 -12.19 -50.94
C LYS A 306 13.35 -12.49 -52.38
N LEU A 307 12.76 -11.79 -53.33
CA LEU A 307 13.03 -11.97 -54.76
C LEU A 307 14.18 -11.08 -55.28
N SER A 308 14.45 -9.94 -54.61
CA SER A 308 15.52 -9.02 -55.00
C SER A 308 16.87 -9.41 -54.42
N ARG A 309 17.92 -9.40 -55.26
CA ARG A 309 19.32 -9.53 -54.83
C ARG A 309 19.91 -8.22 -54.30
N ASN A 310 19.32 -7.07 -54.64
CA ASN A 310 19.76 -5.74 -54.21
C ASN A 310 18.86 -5.14 -53.12
N LEU A 311 18.51 -5.96 -52.12
CA LEU A 311 17.66 -5.59 -50.99
C LEU A 311 18.27 -6.17 -49.71
N PRO A 312 18.71 -5.37 -48.73
CA PRO A 312 19.23 -5.88 -47.46
C PRO A 312 18.10 -6.38 -46.55
N GLN A 313 18.46 -7.15 -45.51
CA GLN A 313 17.49 -7.66 -44.53
C GLN A 313 16.92 -6.54 -43.66
N THR A 314 17.80 -5.71 -43.11
CA THR A 314 17.50 -4.53 -42.28
C THR A 314 18.08 -3.28 -42.96
N PRO A 315 17.70 -2.06 -42.55
CA PRO A 315 18.24 -0.82 -43.12
C PRO A 315 19.77 -0.81 -43.17
N TRP A 316 20.35 -0.72 -44.37
CA TRP A 316 21.81 -0.69 -44.52
C TRP A 316 22.34 0.73 -44.47
N ILE A 317 22.87 1.12 -43.31
CA ILE A 317 23.38 2.46 -43.03
C ILE A 317 24.87 2.36 -42.67
N LEU A 318 25.71 3.13 -43.36
CA LEU A 318 27.15 3.19 -43.11
C LEU A 318 27.56 4.65 -42.91
N LYS A 319 28.17 4.95 -41.75
CA LYS A 319 28.55 6.33 -41.37
C LYS A 319 27.37 7.33 -41.51
N ASN A 320 26.18 6.95 -41.03
CA ASN A 320 24.92 7.70 -41.15
C ASN A 320 24.43 7.96 -42.59
N VAL A 321 25.05 7.34 -43.59
CA VAL A 321 24.59 7.41 -44.99
C VAL A 321 23.92 6.09 -45.35
N ARG A 322 22.71 6.18 -45.87
CA ARG A 322 21.97 5.02 -46.37
C ARG A 322 22.62 4.50 -47.66
N VAL A 323 22.98 3.22 -47.67
CA VAL A 323 23.70 2.57 -48.78
C VAL A 323 22.74 2.07 -49.85
N LEU A 324 21.62 1.46 -49.45
CA LEU A 324 20.56 1.01 -50.34
C LEU A 324 19.21 1.64 -49.95
N PRO A 325 18.30 1.90 -50.91
CA PRO A 325 17.10 2.70 -50.65
C PRO A 325 16.18 2.13 -49.58
N ASN A 326 15.96 0.81 -49.53
CA ASN A 326 14.99 0.15 -48.64
C ASN A 326 15.59 -1.14 -48.08
N SER A 327 14.86 -1.81 -47.18
CA SER A 327 15.16 -3.14 -46.64
C SER A 327 13.92 -4.03 -46.59
N VAL A 328 14.10 -5.34 -46.40
CA VAL A 328 13.00 -6.29 -46.16
C VAL A 328 12.17 -5.86 -44.94
N GLU A 329 12.84 -5.48 -43.85
CA GLU A 329 12.22 -4.96 -42.63
C GLU A 329 11.26 -3.80 -42.93
N GLU A 330 11.73 -2.74 -43.59
CA GLU A 330 10.90 -1.57 -43.87
C GLU A 330 9.70 -1.89 -44.77
N ILE A 331 9.91 -2.73 -45.80
CA ILE A 331 8.83 -3.13 -46.71
C ILE A 331 7.72 -3.88 -45.97
N ILE A 332 8.06 -4.72 -44.99
CA ILE A 332 7.09 -5.48 -44.20
C ILE A 332 6.46 -4.60 -43.12
N PHE A 333 7.24 -3.82 -42.38
CA PHE A 333 6.79 -3.16 -41.16
C PHE A 333 6.24 -1.74 -41.36
N GLU A 334 6.64 -0.98 -42.38
CA GLU A 334 6.08 0.36 -42.62
C GLU A 334 4.55 0.37 -42.81
N PRO A 335 3.93 -0.55 -43.57
CA PRO A 335 2.48 -0.62 -43.67
C PRO A 335 1.81 -0.95 -42.34
N LEU A 336 2.43 -1.84 -41.55
CA LEU A 336 1.91 -2.26 -40.24
C LEU A 336 1.97 -1.11 -39.23
N ALA A 337 3.05 -0.33 -39.20
CA ALA A 337 3.20 0.83 -38.33
C ALA A 337 2.17 1.94 -38.62
N LYS A 338 1.63 2.01 -39.84
CA LYS A 338 0.55 2.94 -40.18
C LYS A 338 -0.83 2.47 -39.69
N LEU A 339 -1.01 1.15 -39.59
CA LEU A 339 -2.25 0.50 -39.15
C LEU A 339 -2.34 0.42 -37.62
N LEU A 340 -1.24 0.09 -36.95
CA LEU A 340 -1.14 -0.07 -35.50
C LEU A 340 -0.63 1.26 -34.91
N LYS A 341 -1.53 2.06 -34.33
CA LYS A 341 -1.20 3.36 -33.72
C LYS A 341 -1.11 3.26 -32.20
#